data_AF-A0A2V3Y4S1-F1
#
_entry.id   AF-A0A2V3Y4S1-F1
#
_cell.length_a   1.000
_cell.length_b   1.000
_cell.length_c   1.000
_cell.angle_alpha   90.00
_cell.angle_beta   90.00
_cell.angle_gamma   90.00
#
_symmetry.space_group_name_H-M   'P 1'
#
loop_
_entity.id
_entity.type
_entity.pdbx_description
1 polymer ?
#
loop_
_entity_poly.entity_id
_entity_poly.type
_entity_poly.pdbx_seq_one_letter_code
_entity_poly.pdbx_strand_id
1 'polypeptide(L)'
;MYSEAKEDVVLILKYIGEDDFSMPVYWDQYARLWKDINLGETEQPELCSVMGNGMDGDPNTPIKQEFIIQPVNGFVSKEKRFQYQMLDRLRTDCNYYLGHGNRYVGCLWAKSEKKQIAEMKAIWNSFSEDEKPEWLTWEMIERYEEEMVN
;
A
#
# COMPACT_ATOMS: atom_id res chain seq x y z
N MET A 1 -0.66 -31.52 -38.49
CA MET A 1 -1.06 -30.50 -37.51
C MET A 1 0.19 -30.09 -36.78
N TYR A 2 0.72 -28.91 -37.07
CA TYR A 2 1.88 -28.39 -36.37
C TYR A 2 1.44 -28.02 -34.95
N SER A 3 1.96 -28.75 -33.96
CA SER A 3 1.96 -28.30 -32.57
C SER A 3 3.00 -27.19 -32.48
N GLU A 4 2.55 -25.93 -32.47
CA GLU A 4 3.41 -24.81 -32.09
C GLU A 4 3.85 -25.06 -30.64
N ALA A 5 5.15 -25.30 -30.47
CA ALA A 5 5.77 -25.25 -29.16
C ALA A 5 5.55 -23.83 -28.64
N LYS A 6 4.64 -23.68 -27.67
CA LYS A 6 4.51 -22.43 -26.92
C LYS A 6 5.85 -22.24 -26.21
N GLU A 7 6.66 -21.32 -26.71
CA GLU A 7 7.79 -20.80 -25.94
C GLU A 7 7.25 -20.37 -24.59
N ASP A 8 7.84 -20.88 -23.51
CA ASP A 8 7.61 -20.41 -22.14
C ASP A 8 8.16 -18.98 -22.02
N VAL A 9 7.42 -18.03 -22.60
CA VAL A 9 7.73 -16.62 -22.52
C VAL A 9 7.20 -16.11 -21.18
N VAL A 10 8.09 -15.60 -20.34
CA VAL A 10 7.70 -14.96 -19.08
C VAL A 10 6.92 -13.67 -19.38
N LEU A 11 5.76 -13.48 -18.75
CA LEU A 11 4.98 -12.26 -18.87
C LEU A 11 5.57 -11.13 -18.02
N ILE A 12 5.65 -9.93 -18.58
CA ILE A 12 6.17 -8.74 -17.91
C ILE A 12 4.97 -7.85 -17.59
N LEU A 13 4.61 -7.78 -16.31
CA LEU A 13 3.39 -7.13 -15.85
C LEU A 13 3.68 -5.76 -15.27
N LYS A 14 2.97 -4.75 -15.76
CA LYS A 14 3.05 -3.38 -15.26
C LYS A 14 1.75 -3.00 -14.57
N TYR A 15 1.82 -2.60 -13.30
CA TYR A 15 0.67 -2.07 -12.57
C TYR A 15 0.16 -0.77 -13.21
N ILE A 16 -1.16 -0.64 -13.35
CA ILE A 16 -1.80 0.50 -14.02
C ILE A 16 -2.88 1.19 -13.18
N GLY A 17 -3.28 0.60 -12.05
CA GLY A 17 -4.31 1.16 -11.17
C GLY A 17 -5.20 0.07 -10.58
N GLU A 18 -6.29 0.50 -9.96
CA GLU A 18 -7.34 -0.37 -9.41
C GLU A 18 -8.63 -0.16 -10.21
N ASP A 19 -9.49 -1.18 -10.23
CA ASP A 19 -10.87 -1.05 -10.74
C ASP A 19 -11.85 -0.54 -9.65
N ASP A 20 -13.13 -0.47 -9.98
CA ASP A 20 -14.20 -0.02 -9.07
C ASP A 20 -14.36 -0.91 -7.80
N PHE A 21 -13.84 -2.13 -7.82
CA PHE A 21 -13.83 -3.04 -6.66
C PHE A 21 -12.50 -3.02 -5.91
N SER A 22 -11.61 -2.07 -6.23
CA SER A 22 -10.26 -1.96 -5.67
C SER A 22 -9.37 -3.17 -6.00
N MET A 23 -9.63 -3.90 -7.09
CA MET A 23 -8.75 -4.96 -7.59
C MET A 23 -7.57 -4.34 -8.34
N PRO A 24 -6.31 -4.59 -7.94
CA PRO A 24 -5.14 -4.15 -8.69
C PRO A 24 -5.13 -4.73 -10.10
N VAL A 25 -4.83 -3.88 -11.09
CA VAL A 25 -4.84 -4.22 -12.51
C VAL A 25 -3.46 -4.01 -13.12
N TYR A 26 -3.08 -4.93 -14.01
CA TYR A 26 -1.78 -4.96 -14.68
C TYR A 26 -1.91 -5.15 -16.19
N TRP A 27 -1.05 -4.49 -16.97
CA TRP A 27 -0.83 -4.81 -18.39
C TRP A 27 0.36 -5.75 -18.57
N ASP A 28 0.21 -6.75 -19.45
CA ASP A 28 1.36 -7.47 -20.00
C ASP A 28 1.94 -6.79 -21.26
N GLN A 29 3.08 -7.32 -21.75
CA GLN A 29 3.75 -6.83 -22.95
C GLN A 29 2.92 -7.00 -24.25
N TYR A 30 1.81 -7.73 -24.20
CA TYR A 30 0.89 -7.96 -25.31
C TYR A 30 -0.41 -7.17 -25.16
N ALA A 31 -0.43 -6.18 -24.26
CA ALA A 31 -1.59 -5.33 -23.94
C ALA A 31 -2.81 -6.12 -23.42
N ARG A 32 -2.60 -7.26 -22.76
CA ARG A 32 -3.64 -7.96 -22.02
C ARG A 32 -3.67 -7.50 -20.57
N LEU A 33 -4.88 -7.41 -20.03
CA LEU A 33 -5.15 -7.06 -18.65
C LEU A 33 -5.19 -8.31 -17.78
N TRP A 34 -4.61 -8.14 -16.60
CA TRP A 34 -4.58 -9.12 -15.53
C TRP A 34 -5.02 -8.44 -14.24
N LYS A 35 -5.92 -9.08 -13.48
CA LYS A 35 -6.41 -8.58 -12.19
C LYS A 35 -5.91 -9.44 -11.05
N ASP A 36 -5.43 -8.80 -9.99
CA ASP A 36 -5.17 -9.47 -8.73
C ASP A 36 -6.46 -9.68 -7.95
N ILE A 37 -6.86 -10.94 -7.80
CA ILE A 37 -8.08 -11.30 -7.06
C ILE A 37 -7.88 -11.23 -5.54
N ASN A 38 -6.63 -11.14 -5.07
CA ASN A 38 -6.30 -10.98 -3.64
C ASN A 38 -6.25 -9.52 -3.19
N LEU A 39 -6.68 -8.55 -4.02
CA LEU A 39 -6.78 -7.13 -3.63
C LEU A 39 -5.45 -6.52 -3.12
N GLY A 40 -4.31 -7.00 -3.59
CA GLY A 40 -2.99 -6.55 -3.13
C GLY A 40 -2.68 -6.89 -1.67
N GLU A 41 -3.33 -7.92 -1.12
CA GLU A 41 -3.07 -8.41 0.24
C GLU A 41 -1.76 -9.19 0.35
N THR A 42 -1.27 -9.75 -0.74
CA THR A 42 -0.05 -10.57 -0.78
C THR A 42 1.02 -9.93 -1.66
N GLU A 43 2.29 -10.07 -1.27
CA GLU A 43 3.42 -9.61 -2.11
C GLU A 43 3.48 -10.35 -3.46
N GLN A 44 2.99 -11.61 -3.49
CA GLN A 44 2.76 -12.36 -4.71
C GLN A 44 1.26 -12.36 -5.03
N PRO A 45 0.80 -11.60 -6.04
CA PRO A 45 -0.61 -11.52 -6.37
C PRO A 45 -1.10 -12.79 -7.08
N GLU A 46 -2.40 -13.05 -6.95
CA GLU A 46 -3.09 -14.10 -7.69
C GLU A 46 -3.79 -13.49 -8.89
N LEU A 47 -3.21 -13.68 -10.08
CA LEU A 47 -3.67 -12.97 -11.26
C LEU A 47 -4.64 -13.79 -12.11
N CYS A 48 -5.73 -13.16 -12.52
CA CYS A 48 -6.71 -13.69 -13.47
C CYS A 48 -6.78 -12.83 -14.73
N SER A 49 -6.99 -13.48 -15.87
CA SER A 49 -7.31 -12.80 -17.12
C SER A 49 -8.62 -12.04 -17.00
N VAL A 50 -8.76 -10.96 -17.77
CA VAL A 50 -9.91 -10.07 -17.68
C VAL A 50 -10.85 -10.26 -18.86
N MET A 51 -12.14 -10.52 -18.59
CA MET A 51 -13.16 -10.64 -19.64
C MET A 51 -13.27 -9.37 -20.47
N GLY A 52 -13.23 -9.51 -21.79
CA GLY A 52 -13.29 -8.38 -22.71
C GLY A 52 -12.07 -7.46 -22.67
N ASN A 53 -11.03 -7.78 -21.88
CA ASN A 53 -9.80 -6.99 -21.74
C ASN A 53 -10.04 -5.51 -21.39
N GLY A 54 -11.10 -5.21 -20.61
CA GLY A 54 -11.41 -3.87 -20.10
C GLY A 54 -11.17 -3.75 -18.60
N MET A 55 -10.95 -2.53 -18.09
CA MET A 55 -10.63 -2.28 -16.67
C MET A 55 -11.67 -2.86 -15.71
N ASP A 56 -12.96 -2.73 -16.03
CA ASP A 56 -14.05 -3.23 -15.20
C ASP A 56 -14.54 -4.62 -15.63
N GLY A 57 -13.79 -5.31 -16.50
CA GLY A 57 -14.10 -6.67 -16.89
C GLY A 57 -13.93 -7.66 -15.73
N ASP A 58 -14.80 -8.66 -15.65
CA ASP A 58 -14.70 -9.67 -14.60
C ASP A 58 -13.42 -10.51 -14.74
N PRO A 59 -12.75 -10.85 -13.63
CA PRO A 59 -11.68 -11.84 -13.65
C PRO A 59 -12.24 -13.21 -14.08
N ASN A 60 -11.54 -13.91 -14.96
CA ASN A 60 -11.99 -15.18 -15.52
C ASN A 60 -11.02 -16.33 -15.24
N THR A 61 -9.89 -16.38 -15.95
CA THR A 61 -9.00 -17.55 -15.92
C THR A 61 -7.70 -17.22 -15.20
N PRO A 62 -7.29 -17.98 -14.16
CA PRO A 62 -6.01 -17.79 -13.50
C PRO A 62 -4.85 -17.85 -14.49
N ILE A 63 -3.86 -16.98 -14.29
CA ILE A 63 -2.60 -17.00 -15.02
C ILE A 63 -1.91 -18.34 -14.78
N LYS A 64 -1.43 -18.97 -15.86
CA LYS A 64 -0.66 -20.22 -15.80
C LYS A 64 0.78 -20.04 -16.26
N GLN A 65 1.04 -18.93 -16.94
CA GLN A 65 2.36 -18.57 -17.43
C GLN A 65 3.17 -17.99 -16.26
N GLU A 66 4.48 -18.22 -16.26
CA GLU A 66 5.37 -17.46 -15.38
C GLU A 66 5.30 -15.98 -15.71
N PHE A 67 5.41 -15.15 -14.68
CA PHE A 67 5.37 -13.70 -14.84
C PHE A 67 6.31 -13.01 -13.85
N ILE A 68 6.75 -11.82 -14.23
CA ILE A 68 7.44 -10.87 -13.38
C ILE A 68 6.62 -9.59 -13.33
N ILE A 69 6.42 -9.04 -12.14
CA ILE A 69 5.84 -7.72 -11.98
C ILE A 69 6.97 -6.72 -12.06
N GLN A 70 6.89 -5.80 -13.01
CA GLN A 70 7.82 -4.69 -13.07
C GLN A 70 7.70 -3.90 -11.77
N PRO A 71 8.82 -3.58 -11.11
CA PRO A 71 8.78 -2.71 -9.96
C PRO A 71 8.14 -1.39 -10.39
N VAL A 72 6.95 -1.12 -9.85
CA VAL A 72 6.23 0.12 -10.12
C VAL A 72 6.46 1.03 -8.94
N ASN A 73 7.09 2.18 -9.20
CA ASN A 73 7.06 3.29 -8.27
C ASN A 73 5.59 3.65 -7.99
N GLY A 74 5.11 3.37 -6.78
CA GLY A 74 3.76 3.74 -6.34
C GLY A 74 2.76 2.60 -6.16
N PHE A 75 3.12 1.32 -6.38
CA PHE A 75 2.30 0.23 -5.84
C PHE A 75 2.56 0.13 -4.34
N VAL A 76 1.58 0.50 -3.53
CA VAL A 76 1.63 0.40 -2.06
C VAL A 76 0.67 -0.70 -1.64
N SER A 77 1.17 -1.73 -0.96
CA SER A 77 0.30 -2.81 -0.47
C SER A 77 -0.79 -2.25 0.44
N LYS A 78 -1.92 -2.95 0.53
CA LYS A 78 -3.05 -2.54 1.37
C LYS A 78 -2.65 -2.35 2.83
N GLU A 79 -1.79 -3.24 3.36
CA GLU A 79 -1.24 -3.11 4.71
C GLU A 79 -0.44 -1.81 4.88
N LYS A 80 0.48 -1.52 3.95
CA LYS A 80 1.29 -0.29 3.98
C LYS A 80 0.41 0.95 3.87
N ARG A 81 -0.63 0.92 3.04
CA ARG A 81 -1.62 2.01 2.93
C ARG A 81 -2.29 2.27 4.28
N PHE A 82 -2.70 1.23 5.00
CA PHE A 82 -3.26 1.39 6.35
C PHE A 82 -2.23 1.94 7.34
N GLN A 83 -0.97 1.51 7.27
CA GLN A 83 0.10 2.06 8.10
C GLN A 83 0.32 3.56 7.84
N TYR A 84 0.36 4.02 6.59
CA TYR A 84 0.46 5.45 6.27
C TYR A 84 -0.72 6.25 6.79
N GLN A 85 -1.95 5.76 6.59
CA GLN A 85 -3.17 6.41 7.08
C GLN A 85 -3.19 6.50 8.61
N MET A 86 -2.80 5.41 9.27
CA MET A 86 -2.73 5.36 10.72
C MET A 86 -1.67 6.33 11.25
N LEU A 87 -0.49 6.37 10.64
CA LEU A 87 0.58 7.30 11.02
C LEU A 87 0.15 8.76 10.83
N ASP A 88 -0.54 9.10 9.74
CA ASP A 88 -1.04 10.46 9.52
C ASP A 88 -2.15 10.84 10.51
N ARG A 89 -3.02 9.89 10.87
CA ARG A 89 -4.01 10.06 11.93
C ARG A 89 -3.32 10.39 13.26
N LEU A 90 -2.28 9.63 13.63
CA LEU A 90 -1.52 9.86 14.87
C LEU A 90 -0.82 11.23 14.88
N ARG A 91 -0.21 11.63 13.76
CA ARG A 91 0.41 12.95 13.57
C ARG A 91 -0.61 14.08 13.74
N THR A 92 -1.79 13.94 13.12
CA THR A 92 -2.86 14.93 13.20
C THR A 92 -3.38 15.05 14.64
N ASP A 93 -3.48 13.95 15.37
CA ASP A 93 -3.82 13.96 16.79
C ASP A 93 -2.79 14.73 17.63
N CYS A 94 -1.49 14.54 17.39
CA CYS A 94 -0.45 15.29 18.08
C CYS A 94 -0.52 16.80 17.77
N ASN A 95 -0.72 17.17 16.50
CA ASN A 95 -0.92 18.56 16.10
C ASN A 95 -2.13 19.20 16.79
N TYR A 96 -3.25 18.47 16.84
CA TYR A 96 -4.44 18.96 17.54
C TYR A 96 -4.18 19.08 19.04
N TYR A 97 -3.65 18.04 19.69
CA TYR A 97 -3.34 18.01 21.12
C TYR A 97 -2.48 19.20 21.58
N LEU A 98 -1.41 19.51 20.83
CA LEU A 98 -0.47 20.59 21.13
C LEU A 98 -1.01 21.98 20.75
N GLY A 99 -1.91 22.07 19.76
CA GLY A 99 -2.54 23.31 19.33
C GLY A 99 -3.87 23.58 20.03
N HIS A 100 -4.97 23.11 19.42
CA HIS A 100 -6.34 23.46 19.82
C HIS A 100 -7.01 22.43 20.77
N GLY A 101 -6.32 21.34 21.08
CA GLY A 101 -6.84 20.23 21.88
C GLY A 101 -6.70 20.42 23.39
N ASN A 102 -6.17 21.56 23.84
CA ASN A 102 -5.95 21.87 25.26
C ASN A 102 -5.20 20.76 26.02
N ARG A 103 -4.29 20.05 25.33
CA ARG A 103 -3.56 18.90 25.88
C ARG A 103 -4.47 17.83 26.51
N TYR A 104 -5.70 17.68 25.99
CA TYR A 104 -6.65 16.69 26.47
C TYR A 104 -6.35 15.32 25.85
N VAL A 105 -5.86 14.37 26.64
CA VAL A 105 -5.48 13.02 26.16
C VAL A 105 -6.59 12.26 25.44
N GLY A 106 -7.86 12.59 25.70
CA GLY A 106 -8.98 11.95 25.02
C GLY A 106 -9.08 12.30 23.52
N CYS A 107 -8.37 13.32 23.04
CA CYS A 107 -8.27 13.59 21.60
C CYS A 107 -7.23 12.72 20.89
N LEU A 108 -6.30 12.10 21.64
CA LEU A 108 -5.32 11.17 21.08
C LEU A 108 -5.96 9.81 20.85
N TRP A 109 -5.69 9.19 19.70
CA TRP A 109 -6.08 7.81 19.42
C TRP A 109 -5.70 6.84 20.55
N ALA A 110 -4.48 6.92 21.06
CA ALA A 110 -3.99 6.02 22.10
C ALA A 110 -4.50 6.36 23.52
N LYS A 111 -5.18 7.51 23.69
CA LYS A 111 -5.59 8.06 24.99
C LYS A 111 -4.44 8.20 26.01
N SER A 112 -3.21 8.32 25.50
CA SER A 112 -1.98 8.46 26.27
C SER A 112 -0.88 8.97 25.36
N GLU A 113 -0.15 9.99 25.79
CA GLU A 113 0.95 10.60 25.05
C GLU A 113 2.06 9.58 24.79
N LYS A 114 2.49 8.86 25.82
CA LYS A 114 3.54 7.82 25.70
C LYS A 114 3.17 6.74 24.69
N LYS A 115 1.94 6.25 24.73
CA LYS A 115 1.48 5.21 23.80
C LYS A 115 1.32 5.75 22.37
N GLN A 116 0.86 7.00 22.23
CA GLN A 116 0.73 7.67 20.94
C GLN A 116 2.10 7.74 20.24
N ILE A 117 3.11 8.25 20.94
CA ILE A 117 4.47 8.38 20.41
C ILE A 117 5.10 7.02 20.13
N ALA A 118 4.94 6.06 21.04
CA ALA A 118 5.46 4.71 20.84
C ALA A 118 4.89 4.06 19.56
N GLU A 119 3.59 4.21 19.32
CA GLU A 119 2.94 3.71 18.10
C GLU A 119 3.44 4.45 16.85
N MET A 120 3.58 5.78 16.90
CA MET A 120 4.15 6.55 15.78
C MET A 120 5.54 6.06 15.41
N LYS A 121 6.42 5.83 16.41
CA LYS A 121 7.77 5.29 16.18
C LYS A 121 7.75 3.86 15.64
N ALA A 122 6.83 3.02 16.13
CA ALA A 122 6.69 1.64 15.67
C ALA A 122 6.28 1.59 14.19
N ILE A 123 5.24 2.32 13.80
CA ILE A 123 4.78 2.39 12.41
C ILE A 123 5.83 3.07 11.52
N TRP A 124 6.46 4.15 11.98
CA TRP A 124 7.53 4.79 11.21
C TRP A 124 8.65 3.81 10.89
N ASN A 125 9.06 3.00 11.87
CA ASN A 125 10.14 2.02 11.71
C ASN A 125 9.75 0.76 10.93
N SER A 126 8.45 0.51 10.68
CA SER A 126 8.03 -0.61 9.82
C SER A 126 8.23 -0.34 8.33
N PHE A 127 8.34 0.93 7.92
CA PHE A 127 8.67 1.30 6.55
C PHE A 127 10.16 1.10 6.25
N SER A 128 10.48 0.64 5.04
CA SER A 128 11.84 0.71 4.49
C SER A 128 12.25 2.17 4.23
N GLU A 129 13.54 2.41 3.99
CA GLU A 129 14.09 3.76 3.80
C GLU A 129 13.45 4.51 2.61
N ASP A 130 13.15 3.80 1.52
CA ASP A 130 12.48 4.32 0.34
C ASP A 130 10.97 4.53 0.53
N GLU A 131 10.40 3.98 1.60
CA GLU A 131 8.98 4.06 1.94
C GLU A 131 8.70 5.07 3.06
N LYS A 132 9.72 5.70 3.65
CA LYS A 132 9.50 6.73 4.68
C LYS A 132 8.69 7.89 4.09
N PRO A 133 7.58 8.30 4.74
CA PRO A 133 6.77 9.37 4.19
C PRO A 133 7.49 10.73 4.29
N GLU A 134 7.33 11.57 3.26
CA GLU A 134 7.98 12.89 3.20
C GLU A 134 7.36 13.92 4.16
N TRP A 135 6.11 13.70 4.60
CA TRP A 135 5.31 14.66 5.37
C TRP A 135 5.46 14.57 6.90
N LEU A 136 6.24 13.61 7.39
CA LEU A 136 6.60 13.45 8.79
C LEU A 136 8.06 13.00 8.79
N THR A 137 8.94 13.57 9.62
CA THR A 137 10.31 13.06 9.75
C THR A 137 10.52 12.45 11.13
N TRP A 138 11.61 11.71 11.33
CA TRP A 138 11.94 11.18 12.65
C TRP A 138 12.08 12.29 13.69
N GLU A 139 12.73 13.40 13.34
CA GLU A 139 12.92 14.56 14.21
C GLU A 139 11.57 15.22 14.58
N MET A 140 10.58 15.19 13.68
CA MET A 140 9.23 15.64 14.02
C MET A 140 8.56 14.75 15.06
N ILE A 141 8.78 13.42 15.00
CA ILE A 141 8.28 12.47 15.99
C ILE A 141 8.96 12.70 17.34
N GLU A 142 10.28 12.92 17.36
CA GLU A 142 11.04 13.25 18.57
C GLU A 142 10.56 14.57 19.19
N ARG A 143 10.28 15.59 18.37
CA ARG A 143 9.71 16.84 18.85
C ARG A 143 8.34 16.64 19.50
N TYR A 144 7.46 15.81 18.92
CA TYR A 144 6.19 15.47 19.58
C TYR A 144 6.43 14.77 20.92
N GLU A 145 7.41 13.87 21.01
CA GLU A 145 7.78 13.21 22.26
C GLU A 145 8.22 14.21 23.33
N GLU A 146 9.12 15.12 22.98
CA GLU A 146 9.58 16.17 23.89
C GLU A 146 8.44 17.08 24.37
N GLU A 147 7.53 17.48 23.49
CA GLU A 147 6.45 18.41 23.85
C GLU A 147 5.28 17.74 24.61
N MET A 148 5.09 16.43 24.47
CA MET A 148 3.92 15.70 25.00
C MET A 148 4.24 14.78 26.18
N VAL A 149 5.46 14.22 26.25
CA VAL A 149 5.82 13.19 27.23
C VAL A 149 6.81 13.71 28.28
N ASN A 150 7.76 14.54 27.86
CA ASN A 150 8.82 15.08 28.72
C ASN A 150 8.42 16.41 29.36
#